data_AF-A0A5J4ZAF5-F1
#
_entry.id   AF-A0A5J4ZAF5-F1
#
_cell.length_a   1.000
_cell.length_b   1.000
_cell.length_c   1.000
_cell.angle_alpha   90.00
_cell.angle_beta   90.00
_cell.angle_gamma   90.00
#
_symmetry.space_group_name_H-M   'P 1'
#
loop_
_entity.id
_entity.type
_entity.pdbx_description
1 polymer ?
#
loop_
_entity_poly.entity_id
_entity_poly.type
_entity_poly.pdbx_seq_one_letter_code
_entity_poly.pdbx_strand_id
1 'polypeptide(L)'
;MREDRSREENERETMKERKMSETDLTTWNLMVRVYAENDFHDQALSLFHELQNHGMKPDALTFMSLLPVCAHLASMHLLRQCHGYVVRACFEDVRSKGAILDVYSKCRNINCAYKLFQSTPQKDLVMFTAMIGGYAMHGMGDKALGVLSHMLDLGIKPDHVIITAVLSACSHAGLVDEGLKIFDSIDKVHKIKPTMEQYACVVDLLARGGRINDAYSFVAGMPIEANANVWGTWLGPCRSHHRLKWDVQWLITSLKLELVILEAM
;
A
#
# COMPACT_ATOMS: atom_id res chain seq x y z
N MET A 1 -15.90 -46.65 -24.08
CA MET A 1 -16.00 -45.86 -22.83
C MET A 1 -14.71 -45.14 -22.39
N ARG A 2 -13.50 -45.70 -22.61
CA ARG A 2 -12.24 -44.95 -22.42
C ARG A 2 -11.86 -44.10 -23.65
N GLU A 3 -12.14 -44.59 -24.86
CA GLU A 3 -11.85 -43.88 -26.13
C GLU A 3 -12.74 -42.65 -26.38
N ASP A 4 -14.01 -42.66 -25.97
CA ASP A 4 -14.88 -41.48 -26.04
C ASP A 4 -14.43 -40.36 -25.11
N ARG A 5 -13.93 -40.71 -23.92
CA ARG A 5 -13.46 -39.73 -22.93
C ARG A 5 -12.22 -39.00 -23.42
N SER A 6 -11.29 -39.72 -24.05
CA SER A 6 -10.12 -39.11 -24.70
C SER A 6 -10.48 -38.27 -25.92
N ARG A 7 -11.57 -38.59 -26.65
CA ARG A 7 -12.04 -37.78 -27.78
C ARG A 7 -12.69 -36.48 -27.31
N GLU A 8 -13.55 -36.54 -26.29
CA GLU A 8 -14.18 -35.34 -25.72
C GLU A 8 -13.15 -34.40 -25.06
N GLU A 9 -12.10 -34.95 -24.45
CA GLU A 9 -11.01 -34.16 -23.85
C GLU A 9 -10.17 -33.47 -24.93
N ASN A 10 -9.85 -34.18 -26.02
CA ASN A 10 -9.15 -33.64 -27.19
C ASN A 10 -10.04 -32.63 -27.97
N GLU A 11 -11.35 -32.83 -28.01
CA GLU A 11 -12.32 -31.88 -28.57
C GLU A 11 -12.47 -30.62 -27.72
N ARG A 12 -12.37 -30.73 -26.38
CA ARG A 12 -12.35 -29.58 -25.47
C ARG A 12 -11.05 -28.80 -25.58
N GLU A 13 -9.91 -29.47 -25.68
CA GLU A 13 -8.61 -28.81 -25.91
C GLU A 13 -8.60 -28.10 -27.27
N THR A 14 -9.04 -28.76 -28.34
CA THR A 14 -9.11 -28.13 -29.68
C THR A 14 -10.17 -27.03 -29.76
N MET A 15 -11.29 -27.10 -29.02
CA MET A 15 -12.24 -25.98 -28.88
C MET A 15 -11.63 -24.82 -28.10
N LYS A 16 -10.86 -25.10 -27.05
CA LYS A 16 -10.16 -24.08 -26.26
C LYS A 16 -9.09 -23.38 -27.11
N GLU A 17 -8.31 -24.15 -27.87
CA GLU A 17 -7.33 -23.65 -28.85
C GLU A 17 -7.99 -22.81 -29.95
N ARG A 18 -9.12 -23.26 -30.53
CA ARG A 18 -9.86 -22.50 -31.55
C ARG A 18 -10.45 -21.20 -31.02
N LYS A 19 -11.02 -21.22 -29.81
CA LYS A 19 -11.59 -20.01 -29.19
C LYS A 19 -10.49 -19.01 -28.79
N MET A 20 -9.27 -19.50 -28.54
CA MET A 20 -8.08 -18.70 -28.24
C MET A 20 -7.39 -18.16 -29.50
N SER A 21 -7.56 -18.76 -30.68
CA SER A 21 -7.00 -18.20 -31.91
C SER A 21 -7.72 -16.94 -32.41
N GLU A 22 -8.92 -16.66 -31.88
CA GLU A 22 -9.70 -15.45 -32.19
C GLU A 22 -9.55 -14.35 -31.13
N THR A 23 -8.82 -14.59 -30.03
CA THR A 23 -8.72 -13.58 -28.95
C THR A 23 -7.74 -12.48 -29.32
N ASP A 24 -8.25 -11.26 -29.35
CA ASP A 24 -7.45 -10.06 -29.54
C ASP A 24 -6.68 -9.69 -28.25
N LEU A 25 -5.70 -8.78 -28.37
CA LEU A 25 -4.92 -8.30 -27.22
C LEU A 25 -5.81 -7.76 -26.09
N THR A 26 -6.95 -7.16 -26.44
CA THR A 26 -7.94 -6.65 -25.47
C THR A 26 -8.44 -7.76 -24.55
N THR A 27 -8.80 -8.91 -25.13
CA THR A 27 -9.30 -10.06 -24.38
C THR A 27 -8.23 -10.62 -23.45
N TRP A 28 -6.99 -10.73 -23.92
CA TRP A 28 -5.87 -11.15 -23.09
C TRP A 28 -5.59 -10.20 -21.93
N ASN A 29 -5.57 -8.90 -22.20
CA ASN A 29 -5.39 -7.87 -21.18
C ASN A 29 -6.47 -7.95 -20.10
N LEU A 30 -7.72 -8.17 -20.50
CA LEU A 30 -8.82 -8.36 -19.57
C LEU A 30 -8.60 -9.60 -18.69
N MET A 31 -8.22 -10.73 -19.29
CA MET A 31 -7.97 -11.97 -18.54
C MET A 31 -6.83 -11.78 -17.54
N VAL A 32 -5.66 -11.29 -17.98
CA VAL A 32 -4.50 -11.03 -17.10
C VAL A 32 -4.90 -10.12 -15.95
N ARG A 33 -5.63 -9.03 -16.22
CA ARG A 33 -6.09 -8.10 -15.20
C ARG A 33 -7.04 -8.74 -14.20
N VAL A 34 -8.05 -9.48 -14.67
CA VAL A 34 -9.02 -10.14 -13.79
C VAL A 34 -8.34 -11.14 -12.87
N TYR A 35 -7.43 -11.97 -13.39
CA TYR A 35 -6.67 -12.89 -12.55
C TYR A 35 -5.75 -12.15 -11.55
N ALA A 36 -5.10 -11.07 -11.99
CA ALA A 36 -4.25 -10.26 -11.11
C ALA A 36 -5.03 -9.54 -9.98
N GLU A 37 -6.24 -9.05 -10.26
CA GLU A 37 -7.11 -8.34 -9.31
C GLU A 37 -7.80 -9.29 -8.31
N ASN A 38 -7.91 -10.59 -8.63
CA ASN A 38 -8.55 -11.61 -7.79
C ASN A 38 -7.53 -12.53 -7.09
N ASP A 39 -6.31 -12.06 -6.85
CA ASP A 39 -5.22 -12.77 -6.15
C ASP A 39 -4.77 -14.11 -6.79
N PHE A 40 -5.12 -14.35 -8.06
CA PHE A 40 -4.69 -15.51 -8.84
C PHE A 40 -3.43 -15.19 -9.65
N HIS A 41 -2.36 -14.83 -8.93
CA HIS A 41 -1.14 -14.27 -9.50
C HIS A 41 -0.38 -15.23 -10.44
N ASP A 42 -0.34 -16.51 -10.12
CA ASP A 42 0.32 -17.53 -10.94
C ASP A 42 -0.40 -17.72 -12.29
N GLN A 43 -1.74 -17.71 -12.28
CA GLN A 43 -2.56 -17.78 -13.49
C GLN A 43 -2.39 -16.52 -14.35
N ALA A 44 -2.32 -15.34 -13.73
CA ALA A 44 -2.05 -14.09 -14.45
C ALA A 44 -0.70 -14.14 -15.18
N LEU A 45 0.35 -14.69 -14.55
CA LEU A 45 1.66 -14.88 -15.18
C LEU A 45 1.62 -15.94 -16.28
N SER A 46 0.94 -17.06 -16.06
CA SER A 46 0.76 -18.09 -17.07
C SER A 46 0.11 -17.53 -18.33
N LEU A 47 -0.98 -16.75 -18.17
CA LEU A 47 -1.66 -16.09 -19.29
C LEU A 47 -0.78 -15.05 -19.98
N PHE A 48 0.02 -14.30 -19.23
CA PHE A 48 0.97 -13.37 -19.81
C PHE A 48 2.03 -14.07 -20.67
N HIS A 49 2.60 -15.18 -20.18
CA HIS A 49 3.54 -15.99 -20.96
C HIS A 49 2.88 -16.60 -22.19
N GLU A 50 1.63 -17.05 -22.07
CA GLU A 50 0.88 -17.58 -23.19
C GLU A 50 0.61 -16.52 -24.27
N LEU A 51 0.23 -15.29 -23.89
CA LEU A 51 0.11 -14.15 -24.81
C LEU A 51 1.43 -13.95 -25.59
N GLN A 52 2.58 -14.02 -24.92
CA GLN A 52 3.88 -13.85 -25.56
C GLN A 52 4.21 -15.01 -26.50
N ASN A 53 3.88 -16.25 -26.12
CA ASN A 53 4.08 -17.44 -26.94
C ASN A 53 3.24 -17.43 -28.22
N HIS A 54 2.07 -16.78 -28.19
CA HIS A 54 1.24 -16.51 -29.37
C HIS A 54 1.80 -15.39 -30.27
N GLY A 55 2.97 -14.83 -29.95
CA GLY A 55 3.61 -13.78 -30.73
C GLY A 55 2.98 -12.39 -30.57
N MET A 56 2.01 -12.24 -29.67
CA MET A 56 1.41 -10.95 -29.37
C MET A 56 2.36 -10.10 -28.54
N LYS A 57 2.35 -8.79 -28.80
CA LYS A 57 3.17 -7.83 -28.07
C LYS A 57 2.35 -7.26 -26.90
N PRO A 58 2.80 -7.45 -25.65
CA PRO A 58 2.21 -6.75 -24.51
C PRO A 58 2.20 -5.24 -24.72
N ASP A 59 1.10 -4.60 -24.34
CA ASP A 59 0.96 -3.14 -24.34
C ASP A 59 1.09 -2.57 -22.92
N ALA A 60 0.93 -1.24 -22.78
CA ALA A 60 0.98 -0.56 -21.49
C ALA A 60 -0.02 -1.16 -20.49
N LEU A 61 -1.20 -1.57 -20.95
CA LEU A 61 -2.29 -2.08 -20.11
C LEU A 61 -1.98 -3.48 -19.59
N THR A 62 -1.31 -4.32 -20.40
CA THR A 62 -0.76 -5.60 -19.95
C THR A 62 0.18 -5.39 -18.76
N PHE A 63 1.13 -4.46 -18.86
CA PHE A 63 2.11 -4.25 -17.78
C PHE A 63 1.51 -3.64 -16.53
N MET A 64 0.59 -2.68 -16.68
CA MET A 64 -0.11 -2.12 -15.52
C MET A 64 -0.86 -3.22 -14.74
N SER A 65 -1.40 -4.21 -15.45
CA SER A 65 -2.08 -5.37 -14.84
C SER A 65 -1.13 -6.33 -14.12
N LEU A 66 0.16 -6.36 -14.50
CA LEU A 66 1.18 -7.20 -13.86
C LEU A 66 1.85 -6.55 -12.65
N LEU A 67 1.72 -5.24 -12.47
CA LEU A 67 2.33 -4.53 -11.34
C LEU A 67 1.84 -5.04 -9.96
N PRO A 68 0.53 -5.28 -9.73
CA PRO A 68 0.05 -5.89 -8.49
C PRO A 68 0.64 -7.29 -8.26
N VAL A 69 0.78 -8.08 -9.33
CA VAL A 69 1.42 -9.41 -9.27
C VAL A 69 2.88 -9.30 -8.85
N CYS A 70 3.63 -8.33 -9.40
CA CYS A 70 5.01 -8.06 -8.99
C CYS A 70 5.10 -7.68 -7.51
N ALA A 71 4.17 -6.84 -7.03
CA ALA A 71 4.12 -6.40 -5.64
C ALA A 71 3.84 -7.56 -4.69
N HIS A 72 2.83 -8.39 -5.00
CA HIS A 72 2.43 -9.53 -4.19
C HIS A 72 3.54 -10.58 -4.09
N LEU A 73 4.14 -10.96 -5.23
CA LEU A 73 5.22 -11.94 -5.27
C LEU A 73 6.56 -11.38 -4.75
N ALA A 74 6.61 -10.09 -4.43
CA ALA A 74 7.84 -9.35 -4.13
C ALA A 74 8.96 -9.58 -5.17
N SER A 75 8.60 -9.84 -6.43
CA SER A 75 9.53 -10.28 -7.47
C SER A 75 10.23 -9.10 -8.14
N MET A 76 11.42 -8.78 -7.65
CA MET A 76 12.27 -7.75 -8.26
C MET A 76 12.75 -8.07 -9.66
N HIS A 77 12.84 -9.36 -10.01
CA HIS A 77 13.23 -9.76 -11.34
C HIS A 77 12.13 -9.42 -12.35
N LEU A 78 10.89 -9.82 -12.06
CA LEU A 78 9.73 -9.53 -12.91
C LEU A 78 9.51 -8.02 -13.06
N LEU A 79 9.55 -7.27 -11.95
CA LEU A 79 9.37 -5.81 -12.02
C LEU A 79 10.43 -5.15 -12.92
N ARG A 80 11.69 -5.58 -12.86
CA ARG A 80 12.75 -5.04 -13.73
C ARG A 80 12.53 -5.39 -15.19
N GLN A 81 12.03 -6.59 -15.49
CA GLN A 81 11.66 -6.97 -16.85
C GLN A 81 10.51 -6.12 -17.37
N CYS A 82 9.44 -5.96 -16.59
CA CYS A 82 8.30 -5.11 -16.93
C CYS A 82 8.73 -3.66 -17.15
N HIS A 83 9.47 -3.07 -16.20
CA HIS A 83 9.97 -1.71 -16.29
C HIS A 83 10.89 -1.52 -17.51
N GLY A 84 11.83 -2.44 -17.74
CA GLY A 84 12.71 -2.39 -18.91
C GLY A 84 11.96 -2.48 -20.24
N TYR A 85 10.88 -3.27 -20.31
CA TYR A 85 10.02 -3.32 -21.48
C TYR A 85 9.27 -2.00 -21.67
N VAL A 86 8.63 -1.47 -20.61
CA VAL A 86 7.88 -0.21 -20.64
C VAL A 86 8.74 0.94 -21.17
N VAL A 87 10.00 1.03 -20.72
CA VAL A 87 10.98 2.01 -21.21
C VAL A 87 11.29 1.79 -22.69
N ARG A 88 11.61 0.55 -23.10
CA ARG A 88 11.97 0.22 -24.50
C ARG A 88 10.81 0.42 -25.48
N ALA A 89 9.59 0.21 -25.03
CA ALA A 89 8.38 0.37 -25.82
C ALA A 89 7.83 1.80 -25.79
N CYS A 90 8.49 2.72 -25.07
CA CYS A 90 8.04 4.10 -24.88
C CYS A 90 6.63 4.20 -24.29
N PHE A 91 6.26 3.30 -23.38
CA PHE A 91 4.99 3.30 -22.64
C PHE A 91 5.06 4.07 -21.31
N GLU A 92 6.13 4.82 -21.11
CA GLU A 92 6.34 5.62 -19.91
C GLU A 92 5.47 6.87 -19.91
N ASP A 93 4.56 6.96 -18.95
CA ASP A 93 3.82 8.16 -18.61
C ASP A 93 3.92 8.40 -17.09
N VAL A 94 3.36 9.51 -16.59
CA VAL A 94 3.41 9.84 -15.16
C VAL A 94 2.73 8.75 -14.32
N ARG A 95 1.64 8.17 -14.84
CA ARG A 95 0.87 7.12 -14.16
C ARG A 95 1.66 5.82 -14.04
N SER A 96 2.29 5.37 -15.11
CA SER A 96 3.06 4.13 -15.15
C SER A 96 4.33 4.26 -14.31
N LYS A 97 4.98 5.43 -14.31
CA LYS A 97 6.08 5.74 -13.38
C LYS A 97 5.65 5.74 -11.92
N GLY A 98 4.50 6.34 -11.58
CA GLY A 98 3.96 6.32 -10.22
C GLY A 98 3.65 4.90 -9.73
N ALA A 99 3.04 4.08 -10.58
CA ALA A 99 2.72 2.68 -10.24
C ALA A 99 3.99 1.81 -10.10
N ILE A 100 4.96 1.96 -11.01
CA ILE A 100 6.24 1.25 -10.94
C ILE A 100 7.03 1.67 -9.69
N LEU A 101 7.00 2.96 -9.33
CA LEU A 101 7.61 3.49 -8.12
C LEU A 101 7.01 2.86 -6.86
N ASP A 102 5.67 2.82 -6.76
CA ASP A 102 4.96 2.18 -5.65
C ASP A 102 5.39 0.71 -5.49
N VAL A 103 5.45 -0.03 -6.59
CA VAL A 103 5.86 -1.45 -6.56
C VAL A 103 7.33 -1.61 -6.17
N TYR A 104 8.24 -0.76 -6.66
CA TYR A 104 9.64 -0.77 -6.21
C TYR A 104 9.76 -0.56 -4.70
N SER A 105 8.94 0.35 -4.14
CA SER A 105 8.95 0.64 -2.71
C SER A 105 8.51 -0.59 -1.89
N LYS A 106 7.49 -1.31 -2.36
CA LYS A 106 6.92 -2.52 -1.74
C LYS A 106 7.84 -3.74 -1.87
N CYS A 107 8.54 -3.89 -2.99
CA CYS A 107 9.48 -5.00 -3.21
C CYS A 107 10.88 -4.78 -2.58
N ARG A 108 10.93 -4.09 -1.43
CA ARG A 108 12.15 -3.84 -0.65
C ARG A 108 13.28 -3.09 -1.38
N ASN A 109 13.00 -2.37 -2.47
CA ASN A 109 14.01 -1.62 -3.22
C ASN A 109 13.68 -0.12 -3.30
N ILE A 110 13.72 0.51 -2.13
CA ILE A 110 13.46 1.95 -1.98
C ILE A 110 14.44 2.82 -2.78
N ASN A 111 15.66 2.33 -3.05
CA ASN A 111 16.66 3.05 -3.84
C ASN A 111 16.24 3.18 -5.31
N CYS A 112 15.69 2.12 -5.91
CA CYS A 112 15.15 2.20 -7.26
C CYS A 112 13.91 3.10 -7.33
N ALA A 113 13.01 3.01 -6.33
CA ALA A 113 11.86 3.91 -6.22
C ALA A 113 12.30 5.38 -6.17
N TYR A 114 13.28 5.71 -5.34
CA TYR A 114 13.80 7.08 -5.21
C TYR A 114 14.49 7.57 -6.48
N LYS A 115 15.27 6.72 -7.17
CA LYS A 115 15.88 7.09 -8.45
C LYS A 115 14.82 7.44 -9.50
N LEU A 116 13.76 6.64 -9.60
CA LEU A 116 12.64 6.89 -10.51
C LEU A 116 11.88 8.17 -10.13
N PHE A 117 11.68 8.40 -8.83
CA PHE A 117 11.12 9.65 -8.31
C PHE A 117 11.95 10.87 -8.74
N GLN A 118 13.26 10.84 -8.50
CA GLN A 118 14.16 11.94 -8.86
C GLN A 118 14.22 12.20 -10.36
N SER A 119 14.29 11.13 -11.18
CA SER A 119 14.38 11.25 -12.63
C SER A 119 13.10 11.72 -13.30
N THR A 120 11.97 11.79 -12.57
CA THR A 120 10.69 12.21 -13.12
C THR A 120 10.49 13.72 -12.89
N PRO A 121 10.48 14.57 -13.94
CA PRO A 121 10.39 16.02 -13.76
C PRO A 121 9.03 16.47 -13.19
N GLN A 122 7.95 15.95 -13.75
CA GLN A 122 6.58 16.22 -13.30
C GLN A 122 6.11 15.10 -12.37
N LYS A 123 6.07 15.41 -11.08
CA LYS A 123 5.59 14.49 -10.04
C LYS A 123 4.16 14.84 -9.69
N ASP A 124 3.27 13.87 -9.76
CA ASP A 124 1.91 14.02 -9.28
C ASP A 124 1.79 13.62 -7.79
N LEU A 125 0.61 13.82 -7.23
CA LEU A 125 0.31 13.47 -5.84
C LEU A 125 0.56 11.97 -5.55
N VAL A 126 0.28 11.10 -6.52
CA VAL A 126 0.45 9.64 -6.40
C VAL A 126 1.92 9.30 -6.19
N MET A 127 2.84 9.94 -6.92
CA MET A 127 4.29 9.74 -6.72
C MET A 127 4.77 10.17 -5.34
N PHE A 128 4.26 11.29 -4.81
CA PHE A 128 4.59 11.73 -3.45
C PHE A 128 4.08 10.75 -2.41
N THR A 129 2.81 10.33 -2.50
CA THR A 129 2.21 9.34 -1.61
C THR A 129 2.98 8.03 -1.62
N ALA A 130 3.31 7.51 -2.80
CA ALA A 130 4.05 6.27 -2.94
C ALA A 130 5.49 6.37 -2.39
N MET A 131 6.18 7.50 -2.57
CA MET A 131 7.53 7.69 -2.02
C MET A 131 7.52 7.84 -0.49
N ILE A 132 6.58 8.60 0.06
CA ILE A 132 6.41 8.80 1.50
C ILE A 132 6.01 7.47 2.17
N GLY A 133 4.98 6.80 1.66
CA GLY A 133 4.56 5.49 2.16
C GLY A 133 5.67 4.44 2.03
N GLY A 134 6.43 4.49 0.93
CA GLY A 134 7.64 3.72 0.74
C GLY A 134 8.67 3.94 1.86
N TYR A 135 8.99 5.19 2.19
CA TYR A 135 9.91 5.46 3.30
C TYR A 135 9.33 5.08 4.67
N ALA A 136 8.02 5.22 4.88
CA ALA A 136 7.34 4.79 6.10
C ALA A 136 7.50 3.28 6.34
N MET A 137 7.22 2.45 5.32
CA MET A 137 7.37 0.98 5.40
C MET A 137 8.81 0.53 5.67
N HIS A 138 9.79 1.35 5.31
CA HIS A 138 11.22 1.08 5.51
C HIS A 138 11.77 1.72 6.79
N GLY A 139 10.92 2.33 7.64
CA GLY A 139 11.33 2.99 8.88
C GLY A 139 12.18 4.24 8.69
N MET A 140 12.18 4.84 7.48
CA MET A 140 13.00 6.00 7.14
C MET A 140 12.22 7.31 7.32
N GLY A 141 11.77 7.59 8.54
CA GLY A 141 10.93 8.75 8.87
C GLY A 141 11.52 10.09 8.41
N ASP A 142 12.81 10.32 8.64
CA ASP A 142 13.49 11.57 8.23
C ASP A 142 13.41 11.82 6.71
N LYS A 143 13.53 10.74 5.92
CA LYS A 143 13.42 10.83 4.46
C LYS A 143 11.99 11.07 4.01
N ALA A 144 11.00 10.48 4.69
CA ALA A 144 9.58 10.76 4.45
C ALA A 144 9.26 12.25 4.68
N LEU A 145 9.79 12.83 5.76
CA LEU A 145 9.68 14.27 6.06
C LEU A 145 10.37 15.13 4.99
N GLY A 146 11.55 14.72 4.52
CA GLY A 146 12.24 15.40 3.42
C GLY A 146 11.42 15.42 2.12
N VAL A 147 10.71 14.33 1.80
CA VAL A 147 9.80 14.28 0.64
C VAL A 147 8.58 15.18 0.85
N LEU A 148 8.00 15.22 2.06
CA LEU A 148 6.92 16.15 2.40
C LEU A 148 7.38 17.61 2.26
N SER A 149 8.57 17.97 2.75
CA SER A 149 9.11 19.33 2.59
C SER A 149 9.22 19.70 1.13
N HIS A 150 9.80 18.82 0.31
CA HIS A 150 9.92 19.05 -1.13
C HIS A 150 8.56 19.21 -1.82
N MET A 151 7.53 18.47 -1.39
CA MET A 151 6.16 18.65 -1.88
C MET A 151 5.60 20.05 -1.56
N LEU A 152 5.83 20.51 -0.33
CA LEU A 152 5.39 21.83 0.13
C LEU A 152 6.14 22.97 -0.57
N ASP A 153 7.43 22.81 -0.84
CA ASP A 153 8.25 23.78 -1.58
C ASP A 153 7.75 23.97 -3.02
N LEU A 154 7.14 22.94 -3.61
CA LEU A 154 6.48 22.99 -4.91
C LEU A 154 5.07 23.59 -4.85
N GLY A 155 4.60 24.00 -3.67
CA GLY A 155 3.25 24.53 -3.45
C GLY A 155 2.14 23.48 -3.54
N ILE A 156 2.48 22.19 -3.53
CA ILE A 156 1.50 21.11 -3.59
C ILE A 156 1.00 20.83 -2.18
N LYS A 157 -0.31 20.91 -1.96
CA LYS A 157 -0.92 20.67 -0.65
C LYS A 157 -1.03 19.17 -0.38
N PRO A 158 -0.61 18.68 0.80
CA PRO A 158 -0.82 17.28 1.18
C PRO A 158 -2.31 17.02 1.38
N ASP A 159 -2.76 15.85 0.95
CA ASP A 159 -4.09 15.34 1.23
C ASP A 159 -4.07 14.48 2.51
N HIS A 160 -5.25 13.94 2.86
CA HIS A 160 -5.38 13.08 4.03
C HIS A 160 -4.50 11.82 3.95
N VAL A 161 -4.28 11.26 2.76
CA VAL A 161 -3.47 10.04 2.54
C VAL A 161 -2.00 10.32 2.82
N ILE A 162 -1.47 11.43 2.30
CA ILE A 162 -0.07 11.83 2.55
C ILE A 162 0.15 12.10 4.03
N ILE A 163 -0.76 12.82 4.68
CA ILE A 163 -0.66 13.13 6.11
C ILE A 163 -0.62 11.82 6.93
N THR A 164 -1.53 10.89 6.65
CA THR A 164 -1.53 9.57 7.31
C THR A 164 -0.21 8.83 7.10
N ALA A 165 0.30 8.79 5.86
CA ALA A 165 1.55 8.12 5.53
C ALA A 165 2.76 8.73 6.27
N VAL A 166 2.82 10.06 6.39
CA VAL A 166 3.87 10.75 7.13
C VAL A 166 3.76 10.49 8.64
N LEU A 167 2.55 10.51 9.22
CA LEU A 167 2.35 10.21 10.64
C LEU A 167 2.75 8.76 10.96
N SER A 168 2.40 7.80 10.10
CA SER A 168 2.87 6.42 10.20
C SER A 168 4.39 6.33 10.12
N ALA A 169 5.03 7.07 9.20
CA ALA A 169 6.50 7.12 9.11
C ALA A 169 7.14 7.66 10.40
N CYS A 170 6.56 8.72 10.99
CA CYS A 170 7.01 9.28 12.26
C CYS A 170 6.84 8.26 13.40
N SER A 171 5.73 7.52 13.41
CA SER A 171 5.46 6.49 14.42
C SER A 171 6.51 5.38 14.39
N HIS A 172 6.80 4.86 13.20
CA HIS A 172 7.79 3.79 13.03
C HIS A 172 9.23 4.26 13.28
N ALA A 173 9.54 5.52 13.02
CA ALA A 173 10.86 6.10 13.27
C ALA A 173 11.04 6.68 14.69
N GLY A 174 9.98 6.73 15.51
CA GLY A 174 10.02 7.33 16.85
C GLY A 174 10.13 8.86 16.85
N LEU A 175 9.77 9.52 15.75
CA LEU A 175 9.84 10.98 15.60
C LEU A 175 8.61 11.66 16.20
N VAL A 176 8.44 11.54 17.53
CA VAL A 176 7.23 11.98 18.25
C VAL A 176 6.95 13.47 18.04
N ASP A 177 7.95 14.33 18.22
CA ASP A 177 7.75 15.77 18.16
C ASP A 177 7.39 16.24 16.74
N GLU A 178 8.03 15.66 15.72
CA GLU A 178 7.71 15.97 14.32
C GLU A 178 6.31 15.47 13.92
N GLY A 179 5.94 14.26 14.33
CA GLY A 179 4.60 13.74 14.09
C GLY A 179 3.50 14.58 14.74
N LEU A 180 3.72 15.08 15.95
CA LEU A 180 2.79 16.00 16.61
C LEU A 180 2.69 17.36 15.91
N LYS A 181 3.81 17.94 15.46
CA LYS A 181 3.80 19.18 14.66
C LYS A 181 2.99 19.03 13.38
N ILE A 182 3.14 17.88 12.70
CA ILE A 182 2.41 17.58 11.48
C ILE A 182 0.92 17.42 11.76
N PHE A 183 0.54 16.71 12.83
CA PHE A 183 -0.85 16.56 13.22
C PHE A 183 -1.52 17.92 13.54
N ASP A 184 -0.82 18.78 14.26
CA ASP A 184 -1.27 20.14 14.56
C ASP A 184 -1.46 21.00 13.30
N SER A 185 -0.66 20.75 12.25
CA SER A 185 -0.76 21.48 10.98
C SER A 185 -2.01 21.13 10.17
N ILE A 186 -2.65 19.97 10.42
CA ILE A 186 -3.80 19.47 9.63
C ILE A 186 -4.94 20.48 9.64
N ASP A 187 -5.37 20.93 10.82
CA ASP A 187 -6.45 21.92 10.96
C ASP A 187 -5.95 23.36 10.88
N LYS A 188 -4.78 23.65 11.46
CA LYS A 188 -4.22 25.01 11.54
C LYS A 188 -3.81 25.53 10.16
N VAL A 189 -3.08 24.72 9.39
CA VAL A 189 -2.45 25.10 8.12
C VAL A 189 -3.24 24.57 6.93
N HIS A 190 -3.58 23.28 6.95
CA HIS A 190 -4.22 22.65 5.78
C HIS A 190 -5.75 22.82 5.76
N LYS A 191 -6.37 23.24 6.88
CA LYS A 191 -7.83 23.38 7.05
C LYS A 191 -8.57 22.08 6.74
N ILE A 192 -7.92 20.95 7.02
CA ILE A 192 -8.47 19.61 6.88
C ILE A 192 -8.94 19.16 8.27
N LYS A 193 -10.09 18.50 8.35
CA LYS A 193 -10.51 17.85 9.60
C LYS A 193 -9.75 16.53 9.74
N PRO A 194 -9.07 16.26 10.88
CA PRO A 194 -8.37 15.01 11.05
C PRO A 194 -9.30 13.80 11.00
N THR A 195 -8.88 12.73 10.31
CA THR A 195 -9.63 11.46 10.23
C THR A 195 -9.33 10.57 11.44
N MET A 196 -10.20 9.60 11.73
CA MET A 196 -9.98 8.61 12.80
C MET A 196 -8.65 7.85 12.65
N GLU A 197 -8.22 7.61 11.42
CA GLU A 197 -6.94 6.97 11.11
C GLU A 197 -5.75 7.85 11.53
N GLN A 198 -5.82 9.16 11.27
CA GLN A 198 -4.78 10.11 11.69
C GLN A 198 -4.69 10.22 13.23
N TYR A 199 -5.83 10.19 13.93
CA TYR A 199 -5.83 10.07 15.39
C TYR A 199 -5.17 8.76 15.86
N ALA A 200 -5.49 7.63 15.23
CA ALA A 200 -4.86 6.35 15.54
C ALA A 200 -3.34 6.39 15.33
N CYS A 201 -2.85 7.02 14.25
CA CYS A 201 -1.40 7.19 14.04
C CYS A 201 -0.72 8.01 15.14
N VAL A 202 -1.37 9.07 15.66
CA VAL A 202 -0.81 9.86 16.77
C VAL A 202 -0.78 9.05 18.07
N VAL A 203 -1.82 8.25 18.32
CA VAL A 203 -1.86 7.35 19.47
C VAL A 203 -0.76 6.29 19.37
N ASP A 204 -0.55 5.69 18.19
CA ASP A 204 0.56 4.75 17.93
C ASP A 204 1.92 5.41 18.18
N LEU A 205 2.11 6.63 17.65
CA LEU A 205 3.32 7.43 17.79
C LEU A 205 3.66 7.69 19.26
N LEU A 206 2.69 8.18 20.04
CA LEU A 206 2.87 8.46 21.47
C LEU A 206 3.10 7.18 22.26
N ALA A 207 2.35 6.13 21.95
CA ALA A 207 2.43 4.87 22.66
C ALA A 207 3.79 4.16 22.43
N ARG A 208 4.26 4.10 21.18
CA ARG A 208 5.60 3.59 20.82
C ARG A 208 6.73 4.47 21.34
N GLY A 209 6.50 5.77 21.43
CA GLY A 209 7.42 6.73 22.07
C GLY A 209 7.49 6.61 23.60
N GLY A 210 6.75 5.69 24.22
CA GLY A 210 6.72 5.49 25.68
C GLY A 210 5.91 6.55 26.44
N ARG A 211 5.26 7.49 25.74
CA ARG A 211 4.42 8.56 26.32
C ARG A 211 2.98 8.09 26.51
N ILE A 212 2.80 6.98 27.22
CA ILE A 212 1.51 6.29 27.39
C ILE A 212 0.42 7.18 28.00
N ASN A 213 0.78 7.99 29.00
CA ASN A 213 -0.16 8.92 29.64
C ASN A 213 -0.62 10.00 28.67
N ASP A 214 0.29 10.54 27.86
CA ASP A 214 -0.03 11.56 26.87
C ASP A 214 -0.91 10.97 25.77
N ALA A 215 -0.67 9.71 25.38
CA ALA A 215 -1.54 8.98 24.45
C ALA A 215 -2.97 8.84 25.02
N TYR A 216 -3.12 8.52 26.31
CA TYR A 216 -4.43 8.45 26.95
C TYR A 216 -5.11 9.82 27.02
N SER A 217 -4.39 10.86 27.46
CA SER A 217 -4.91 12.23 27.50
C SER A 217 -5.32 12.73 26.12
N PHE A 218 -4.58 12.35 25.08
CA PHE A 218 -4.93 12.64 23.69
C PHE A 218 -6.24 11.97 23.28
N VAL A 219 -6.41 10.66 23.54
CA VAL A 219 -7.67 9.94 23.25
C VAL A 219 -8.86 10.55 24.01
N ALA A 220 -8.67 10.88 25.29
CA ALA A 220 -9.70 11.51 26.11
C ALA A 220 -10.10 12.93 25.63
N GLY A 221 -9.18 13.63 24.96
CA GLY A 221 -9.40 14.96 24.39
C GLY A 221 -9.90 14.96 22.94
N MET A 222 -10.14 13.80 22.33
CA MET A 222 -10.60 13.71 20.95
C MET A 222 -12.02 14.30 20.80
N PRO A 223 -12.30 15.07 19.73
CA PRO A 223 -13.63 15.59 19.45
C PRO A 223 -14.61 14.53 18.90
N ILE A 224 -14.10 13.33 18.58
CA ILE A 224 -14.84 12.20 18.01
C ILE A 224 -14.60 10.99 18.91
N GLU A 225 -15.63 10.19 19.13
CA GLU A 225 -15.53 8.97 19.94
C GLU A 225 -14.53 7.98 19.36
N ALA A 226 -13.59 7.52 20.20
CA ALA A 226 -12.55 6.57 19.80
C ALA A 226 -13.13 5.18 19.50
N ASN A 227 -12.79 4.64 18.33
CA ASN A 227 -13.21 3.31 17.91
C ASN A 227 -12.24 2.21 18.41
N ALA A 228 -12.58 0.95 18.15
CA ALA A 228 -11.78 -0.20 18.56
C ALA A 228 -10.32 -0.14 18.07
N ASN A 229 -10.07 0.43 16.89
CA ASN A 229 -8.72 0.58 16.35
C ASN A 229 -7.87 1.49 17.23
N VAL A 230 -8.36 2.69 17.57
CA VAL A 230 -7.63 3.67 18.41
C VAL A 230 -7.32 3.08 19.79
N TRP A 231 -8.29 2.42 20.42
CA TRP A 231 -8.10 1.77 21.72
C TRP A 231 -7.13 0.58 21.65
N GLY A 232 -7.22 -0.23 20.58
CA GLY A 232 -6.28 -1.33 20.34
C GLY A 232 -4.84 -0.84 20.17
N THR A 233 -4.64 0.23 19.40
CA THR A 233 -3.35 0.88 19.21
C THR A 233 -2.76 1.40 20.52
N TRP A 234 -3.57 1.99 21.39
CA TRP A 234 -3.12 2.44 22.71
C TRP A 234 -2.75 1.26 23.64
N LEU A 235 -3.56 0.20 23.66
CA LEU A 235 -3.37 -0.96 24.53
C LEU A 235 -2.14 -1.80 24.17
N GLY A 236 -1.78 -1.89 22.90
CA GLY A 236 -0.67 -2.72 22.42
C GLY A 236 0.65 -2.43 23.14
N PRO A 237 1.19 -1.21 23.06
CA PRO A 237 2.45 -0.85 23.73
C PRO A 237 2.36 -0.84 25.27
N CYS A 238 1.17 -0.62 25.86
CA CYS A 238 0.97 -0.70 27.31
C CYS A 238 1.34 -2.08 27.88
N ARG A 239 1.07 -3.16 27.12
CA ARG A 239 1.44 -4.55 27.50
C ARG A 239 2.94 -4.74 27.56
N SER A 240 3.67 -4.16 26.62
CA SER A 240 5.13 -4.25 26.52
C SER A 240 5.85 -3.42 27.59
N HIS A 241 5.24 -2.32 28.05
CA HIS A 241 5.85 -1.41 29.02
C HIS A 241 5.61 -1.77 30.50
N HIS A 242 5.00 -2.92 30.82
CA HIS A 242 4.73 -3.40 32.20
C HIS A 242 4.12 -2.35 33.16
N ARG A 243 3.47 -1.31 32.63
CA ARG A 243 2.84 -0.22 33.40
C ARG A 243 1.32 -0.38 33.39
N LEU A 244 0.83 -1.57 33.74
CA LEU A 244 -0.60 -1.77 34.01
C LEU A 244 -0.90 -1.29 35.44
N LYS A 245 -1.12 0.02 35.59
CA LYS A 245 -1.80 0.58 36.78
C LYS A 245 -3.33 0.53 36.67
N TRP A 246 -3.84 0.06 35.53
CA TRP A 246 -5.25 0.12 35.19
C TRP A 246 -5.75 -1.32 35.11
N ASP A 247 -6.69 -1.66 35.98
CA ASP A 247 -7.25 -3.01 36.07
C ASP A 247 -7.89 -3.41 34.74
N VAL A 248 -7.65 -4.65 34.29
CA VAL A 248 -8.27 -5.23 33.08
C VAL A 248 -9.80 -5.11 33.16
N GLN A 249 -10.34 -5.21 34.38
CA GLN A 249 -11.76 -5.02 34.68
C GLN A 249 -12.26 -3.60 34.39
N TRP A 250 -11.46 -2.56 34.69
CA TRP A 250 -11.81 -1.17 34.39
C TRP A 250 -11.80 -0.89 32.88
N LEU A 251 -10.84 -1.48 32.16
CA LEU A 251 -10.74 -1.38 30.69
C LEU A 251 -11.96 -2.02 29.99
N ILE A 252 -12.39 -3.19 30.47
CA ILE A 252 -13.59 -3.86 29.94
C ILE A 252 -14.86 -3.03 30.22
N THR A 253 -14.96 -2.45 31.41
CA THR A 253 -16.16 -1.73 31.85
C THR A 253 -16.28 -0.33 31.24
N SER A 254 -15.18 0.42 31.07
CA SER A 254 -15.22 1.78 30.52
C SER A 254 -15.22 1.84 28.98
N LEU A 255 -14.66 0.84 28.29
CA LEU A 255 -14.49 0.89 26.83
C LEU A 255 -15.63 0.22 26.05
N LYS A 256 -16.62 -0.40 26.73
CA LYS A 256 -17.68 -1.21 26.08
C LYS A 256 -17.13 -2.21 25.05
N LEU A 257 -15.92 -2.74 25.27
CA LEU A 257 -15.20 -3.64 24.37
C LEU A 257 -15.60 -5.11 24.58
N GLU A 258 -16.87 -5.41 24.86
CA GLU A 258 -17.31 -6.77 25.23
C GLU A 258 -17.09 -7.84 24.13
N LEU A 259 -16.78 -7.46 22.89
CA LEU A 259 -16.63 -8.43 21.78
C LEU A 259 -15.19 -8.60 21.24
N VAL A 260 -14.25 -7.69 21.51
CA VAL A 260 -12.95 -7.69 20.80
C VAL A 260 -11.88 -8.55 21.48
N ILE A 261 -12.02 -8.81 22.79
CA ILE A 261 -10.99 -9.56 23.55
C ILE A 261 -11.20 -11.08 23.46
N LEU A 262 -12.43 -11.54 23.18
CA LEU A 262 -12.77 -12.97 23.13
C LEU A 262 -12.39 -13.67 21.82
N GLU A 263 -12.16 -12.94 20.71
CA GLU A 263 -11.74 -13.54 19.43
C GLU A 263 -10.20 -13.64 19.25
N ALA A 264 -9.42 -13.18 20.23
CA ALA A 264 -7.95 -13.22 20.19
C ALA A 264 -7.33 -14.12 21.28
N MET A 265 -8.14 -15.00 21.89
CA MET A 265 -7.70 -16.12 22.74
C MET A 265 -7.90 -17.44 21.99
#